data_AF-I7EHE8-F1
#
_entry.id   AF-I7EHE8-F1
#
_cell.length_a   1.000
_cell.length_b   1.000
_cell.length_c   1.000
_cell.angle_alpha   90.00
_cell.angle_beta   90.00
_cell.angle_gamma   90.00
#
_symmetry.space_group_name_H-M   'P 1'
#
loop_
_entity.id
_entity.type
_entity.pdbx_description
1 polymer ?
#
loop_
_entity_poly.entity_id
_entity_poly.type
_entity_poly.pdbx_seq_one_letter_code
_entity_poly.pdbx_strand_id
1 'polypeptide(L)'
;LHTWLRVYGCELLSDGNVRGSELYGYDGRDHLSFDLGSGRYVAATSAAEIARRRWEQEGVAERMTNYLKHICPEWLRKYVGYGQK
;
A
#
# COMPACT_ATOMS: atom_id res chain seq x y z
N LEU A 1 10.64 -11.99 -20.81
CA LEU A 1 11.05 -11.56 -19.46
C LEU A 1 10.12 -10.43 -19.06
N HIS A 2 9.49 -10.50 -17.90
CA HIS A 2 8.61 -9.46 -17.37
C HIS A 2 9.11 -9.01 -15.99
N THR A 3 8.82 -7.78 -15.61
CA THR A 3 9.19 -7.22 -14.29
C THR A 3 7.97 -6.91 -13.45
N TRP A 4 8.07 -7.24 -12.16
CA TRP A 4 7.08 -6.92 -11.14
C TRP A 4 7.73 -6.02 -10.10
N LEU A 5 7.13 -4.85 -9.87
CA LEU A 5 7.57 -3.90 -8.87
C LEU A 5 6.46 -3.68 -7.85
N ARG A 6 6.83 -3.60 -6.57
CA ARG A 6 5.94 -3.25 -5.47
C ARG A 6 6.55 -2.10 -4.68
N VAL A 7 5.79 -1.04 -4.47
CA VAL A 7 6.13 0.08 -3.60
C VAL A 7 5.06 0.18 -2.53
N TYR A 8 5.43 0.17 -1.26
CA TYR A 8 4.48 0.29 -0.16
C TYR A 8 5.13 0.98 1.04
N GLY A 9 4.32 1.70 1.81
CA GLY A 9 4.80 2.42 2.98
C GLY A 9 3.79 3.45 3.47
N CYS A 10 4.21 4.19 4.49
CA CYS A 10 3.42 5.27 5.05
C CYS A 10 4.29 6.50 5.31
N GLU A 11 3.64 7.65 5.30
CA GLU A 11 4.22 8.94 5.59
C GLU A 11 3.50 9.53 6.82
N LEU A 12 4.28 10.01 7.78
CA LEU A 12 3.78 10.80 8.92
C LEU A 12 3.77 12.26 8.49
N LEU A 13 2.57 12.85 8.38
CA LEU A 13 2.40 14.24 8.00
C LEU A 13 2.49 15.15 9.23
N SER A 14 2.81 16.43 9.01
CA SER A 14 2.98 17.42 10.08
C SER A 14 1.71 17.73 10.86
N ASP A 15 0.53 17.50 10.25
CA ASP A 15 -0.78 17.64 10.88
C ASP A 15 -1.18 16.43 11.75
N GLY A 16 -0.29 15.43 11.87
CA GLY A 16 -0.52 14.20 12.62
C GLY A 16 -1.23 13.11 11.82
N ASN A 17 -1.65 13.38 10.58
CA ASN A 17 -2.24 12.37 9.72
C ASN A 17 -1.20 11.40 9.16
N VAL A 18 -1.67 10.22 8.76
CA VAL A 18 -0.84 9.20 8.11
C VAL A 18 -1.34 8.98 6.69
N ARG A 19 -0.45 9.15 5.70
CA ARG A 19 -0.73 8.74 4.33
C ARG A 19 -0.11 7.38 4.09
N GLY A 20 -0.91 6.36 3.80
CA GLY A 20 -0.43 5.05 3.38
C GLY A 20 -0.53 4.89 1.87
N SER A 21 0.43 4.19 1.28
CA SER A 21 0.45 3.88 -0.16
C SER A 21 0.82 2.41 -0.37
N GLU A 22 0.21 1.79 -1.37
CA GLU A 22 0.71 0.58 -2.00
C GLU A 22 0.42 0.61 -3.50
N LEU A 23 1.46 0.34 -4.28
CA LEU A 23 1.46 0.40 -5.74
C LEU A 23 2.17 -0.84 -6.29
N TYR A 24 1.61 -1.39 -7.34
CA TYR A 24 2.17 -2.50 -8.10
C TYR A 24 2.32 -2.09 -9.56
N GLY A 25 3.52 -2.31 -10.09
CA GLY A 25 3.86 -2.09 -11.48
C GLY A 25 4.23 -3.38 -12.21
N TYR A 26 3.81 -3.49 -13.46
CA TYR A 26 4.13 -4.60 -14.36
C TYR A 26 4.79 -4.04 -15.62
N ASP A 27 6.01 -4.48 -15.93
CA ASP A 27 6.81 -3.98 -17.06
C ASP A 27 6.96 -2.45 -17.10
N GLY A 28 7.14 -1.85 -15.91
CA GLY A 28 7.32 -0.40 -15.75
C GLY A 28 6.03 0.42 -15.90
N ARG A 29 4.85 -0.22 -15.96
CA ARG A 29 3.55 0.45 -16.03
C ARG A 29 2.74 0.18 -14.78
N ASP A 30 1.88 1.13 -14.41
CA ASP A 30 0.93 0.94 -13.33
C ASP A 30 0.04 -0.27 -13.61
N HIS A 31 -0.12 -1.12 -12.60
CA HIS A 31 -0.89 -2.35 -12.70
C HIS A 31 -2.03 -2.35 -11.68
N LEU A 32 -1.72 -2.19 -10.39
CA LEU A 32 -2.69 -2.23 -9.30
C LEU A 32 -2.25 -1.28 -8.18
N SER A 33 -3.18 -0.54 -7.59
CA SER A 33 -2.90 0.33 -6.45
C SER A 33 -3.88 0.08 -5.31
N PHE A 34 -3.51 0.41 -4.08
CA PHE A 34 -4.39 0.35 -2.93
C PHE A 34 -4.83 1.76 -2.53
N ASP A 35 -6.14 2.01 -2.57
CA ASP A 35 -6.73 3.22 -2.02
C ASP A 35 -7.08 3.01 -0.54
N LEU A 36 -6.29 3.62 0.34
CA LEU A 36 -6.50 3.52 1.78
C LEU A 36 -7.80 4.19 2.24
N GLY A 37 -8.29 5.20 1.50
CA GLY A 37 -9.50 5.94 1.83
C GLY A 37 -10.74 5.05 1.75
N SER A 38 -10.90 4.35 0.62
CA SER A 38 -11.98 3.37 0.44
C SER A 38 -11.67 1.98 1.00
N GLY A 39 -10.40 1.68 1.28
CA GLY A 39 -9.95 0.35 1.68
C GLY A 39 -10.05 -0.66 0.54
N ARG A 40 -9.81 -0.25 -0.71
CA ARG A 40 -9.98 -1.09 -1.90
C ARG A 40 -8.78 -1.01 -2.82
N TYR A 41 -8.56 -2.09 -3.57
CA TYR A 41 -7.61 -2.05 -4.68
C TYR A 41 -8.25 -1.44 -5.93
N VAL A 42 -7.47 -0.67 -6.67
CA VAL A 42 -7.84 -0.03 -7.93
C VAL A 42 -6.95 -0.62 -9.02
N ALA A 43 -7.58 -1.24 -10.02
CA ALA A 43 -6.86 -1.80 -11.16
C ALA A 43 -6.59 -0.71 -12.21
N ALA A 44 -5.35 -0.62 -12.69
CA ALA A 44 -4.97 0.29 -13.75
C ALA A 44 -5.23 -0.28 -15.15
N THR A 45 -5.42 -1.60 -15.28
CA THR A 45 -5.65 -2.30 -16.54
C THR A 45 -6.72 -3.38 -16.39
N SER A 46 -7.32 -3.81 -17.51
CA SER A 46 -8.26 -4.93 -17.54
C SER A 46 -7.64 -6.26 -17.08
N ALA A 47 -6.33 -6.46 -17.31
CA ALA A 47 -5.61 -7.62 -16.80
C ALA A 47 -5.51 -7.59 -15.27
N ALA A 48 -5.29 -6.41 -14.68
CA ALA A 48 -5.17 -6.23 -13.23
C ALA A 48 -6.50 -6.43 -12.47
N GLU A 49 -7.65 -6.34 -13.14
CA GLU A 49 -8.96 -6.65 -12.55
C GLU A 49 -9.04 -8.08 -12.02
N ILE A 50 -8.35 -9.02 -12.67
CA ILE A 50 -8.29 -10.42 -12.22
C ILE A 50 -7.60 -10.50 -10.85
N ALA A 51 -6.46 -9.82 -10.70
CA ALA A 51 -5.73 -9.75 -9.44
C ALA A 51 -6.55 -9.02 -8.35
N ARG A 52 -7.18 -7.89 -8.71
CA ARG A 52 -8.03 -7.10 -7.82
C ARG A 52 -9.13 -7.96 -7.19
N ARG A 53 -9.92 -8.66 -8.02
CA ARG A 53 -11.04 -9.51 -7.54
C ARG A 53 -10.56 -10.64 -6.63
N ARG A 54 -9.45 -11.28 -7.00
CA ARG A 54 -8.84 -12.33 -6.17
C ARG A 54 -8.45 -11.80 -4.80
N TRP A 55 -7.81 -10.64 -4.73
CA TRP A 55 -7.38 -10.05 -3.46
C TRP A 55 -8.53 -9.50 -2.62
N GLU A 56 -9.60 -9.03 -3.25
CA GLU A 56 -10.86 -8.70 -2.56
C GLU A 56 -11.46 -9.95 -1.89
N GLN A 57 -11.46 -11.10 -2.58
CA GLN A 57 -11.95 -12.37 -2.02
C GLN A 57 -11.06 -12.93 -0.91
N GLU A 58 -9.74 -12.78 -1.04
CA GLU A 58 -8.75 -13.25 -0.06
C GLU A 58 -8.62 -12.32 1.17
N GLY A 59 -9.36 -11.20 1.23
CA GLY A 59 -9.32 -10.27 2.36
C GLY A 59 -8.01 -9.47 2.47
N VAL A 60 -7.23 -9.38 1.39
CA VAL A 60 -5.92 -8.69 1.40
C VAL A 60 -6.08 -7.20 1.71
N ALA A 61 -7.20 -6.60 1.30
CA ALA A 61 -7.50 -5.20 1.53
C ALA A 61 -7.62 -4.85 3.02
N GLU A 62 -8.22 -5.73 3.83
CA GLU A 62 -8.34 -5.52 5.28
C GLU A 62 -6.96 -5.57 5.94
N ARG A 63 -6.16 -6.58 5.58
CA ARG A 63 -4.78 -6.70 6.07
C ARG A 63 -3.96 -5.46 5.74
N MET A 64 -4.09 -4.95 4.51
CA MET A 64 -3.32 -3.78 4.09
C MET A 64 -3.83 -2.49 4.74
N THR A 65 -5.13 -2.37 4.96
CA THR A 65 -5.71 -1.28 5.74
C THR A 65 -5.11 -1.23 7.15
N ASN A 66 -5.08 -2.38 7.84
CA ASN A 66 -4.51 -2.46 9.19
C ASN A 66 -3.00 -2.11 9.19
N TYR A 67 -2.25 -2.63 8.22
CA TYR A 67 -0.83 -2.33 8.11
C TYR A 67 -0.56 -0.83 7.91
N LEU A 68 -1.24 -0.20 6.96
CA LEU A 68 -1.01 1.20 6.61
C LEU A 68 -1.52 2.18 7.67
N LYS A 69 -2.62 1.88 8.36
CA LYS A 69 -3.18 2.75 9.41
C LYS A 69 -2.47 2.64 10.75
N HIS A 70 -1.96 1.45 11.09
CA HIS A 70 -1.50 1.18 12.45
C HIS A 70 -0.04 0.72 12.50
N ILE A 71 0.28 -0.37 11.81
CA ILE A 71 1.58 -1.02 11.94
C ILE A 71 2.68 -0.11 11.38
N CYS A 72 2.54 0.32 10.13
CA CYS A 72 3.54 1.16 9.48
C CYS A 72 3.89 2.44 10.27
N PRO A 73 2.91 3.28 10.69
CA PRO A 73 3.24 4.50 11.43
C PRO A 73 3.83 4.22 12.83
N GLU A 74 3.45 3.13 13.49
CA GLU A 74 4.07 2.72 14.75
C GLU A 74 5.57 2.42 14.58
N TRP A 75 5.90 1.58 13.59
CA TRP A 75 7.29 1.24 13.28
C TRP A 75 8.09 2.46 12.83
N LEU A 76 7.49 3.32 12.00
CA LEU A 76 8.16 4.53 11.52
C LEU A 76 8.52 5.48 12.68
N ARG A 77 7.60 5.72 13.62
CA ARG A 77 7.88 6.52 14.83
C ARG A 77 9.01 5.92 15.66
N LYS A 78 9.01 4.59 15.83
CA LYS A 78 10.04 3.87 16.57
C LYS A 78 11.43 4.04 15.95
N TYR A 79 11.56 3.85 14.64
CA TYR A 79 12.85 3.96 13.95
C TYR A 79 13.35 5.39 13.84
N VAL A 80 12.48 6.37 13.60
CA VAL A 80 12.86 7.79 13.65
C VAL A 80 13.38 8.15 15.04
N GLY A 81 12.71 7.70 16.10
CA GLY A 81 13.17 7.91 17.48
C GLY A 81 14.52 7.26 17.80
N TYR A 82 14.91 6.19 17.09
CA TYR A 82 16.26 5.62 17.22
C TYR A 82 17.33 6.45 16.53
N GLY A 83 17.03 7.13 15.42
CA GLY A 83 17.98 7.98 14.70
C GLY A 83 18.12 9.40 15.28
N GLN A 84 17.25 9.79 16.21
CA GLN A 84 17.31 11.07 16.93
C GLN A 84 18.09 10.98 18.26
N LYS A 85 18.59 9.80 18.60
CA LYS A 85 19.52 9.58 19.71
C LYS A 85 20.95 9.61 19.20
#